data_AF-A0A7S0PWM0-F1
#
_entry.id   AF-A0A7S0PWM0-F1
#
_cell.length_a   1.000
_cell.length_b   1.000
_cell.length_c   1.000
_cell.angle_alpha   90.00
_cell.angle_beta   90.00
_cell.angle_gamma   90.00
#
_symmetry.space_group_name_H-M   'P 1'
#
loop_
_entity.id
_entity.type
_entity.pdbx_description
1 polymer ?
#
loop_
_entity_poly.entity_id
_entity_poly.type
_entity_poly.pdbx_seq_one_letter_code
_entity_poly.pdbx_strand_id
1 'polypeptide(L)'
;DWNTVDSLCICTSGTPRPTGEMKDGRPVFGFPEGGDPEIVDWIGQKAQIDTVSETTSSAVRHIVVCSSMGGTDPNNPLNSFGRKTDPETGKETGGNILMWKRKSEKYLIEKSESDSNLKYTIVHPGGLINEPGNKRKLIVGVDDDRVTYGGEDSPRTVPRDDVARVMMEACRNPEAYGNRSFDLRAHEPTDGEKSVVSTDFSTLLDSLNGKDCDYSLGKSM
;
A
#
# COMPACT_ATOMS: atom_id res chain seq x y z
N ASP A 1 24.09 -3.86 -10.05
CA ASP A 1 23.79 -5.12 -10.73
C ASP A 1 22.61 -5.73 -9.98
N TRP A 2 21.44 -5.86 -10.62
CA TRP A 2 20.20 -6.35 -9.99
C TRP A 2 20.04 -7.87 -10.10
N ASN A 3 20.99 -8.56 -10.73
CA ASN A 3 20.92 -10.00 -11.03
C ASN A 3 21.01 -10.91 -9.78
N THR A 4 21.28 -10.36 -8.60
CA THR A 4 21.39 -11.10 -7.32
C THR A 4 20.36 -10.65 -6.28
N VAL A 5 19.37 -9.84 -6.67
CA VAL A 5 18.35 -9.33 -5.75
C VAL A 5 17.19 -10.30 -5.66
N ASP A 6 17.02 -10.92 -4.50
CA ASP A 6 15.91 -11.85 -4.23
C ASP A 6 14.60 -11.10 -3.92
N SER A 7 14.69 -9.88 -3.38
CA SER A 7 13.51 -9.07 -3.05
C SER A 7 13.72 -7.57 -3.21
N LEU A 8 12.69 -6.87 -3.69
CA LEU A 8 12.61 -5.42 -3.76
C LEU A 8 11.43 -4.91 -2.93
N CYS A 9 11.68 -3.99 -2.00
CA CYS A 9 10.63 -3.26 -1.29
C CYS A 9 10.38 -1.89 -1.93
N ILE A 10 9.15 -1.65 -2.38
CA ILE A 10 8.70 -0.35 -2.89
C ILE A 10 7.96 0.37 -1.78
N CYS A 11 8.61 1.39 -1.19
CA CYS A 11 8.04 2.25 -0.14
C CYS A 11 7.93 3.71 -0.57
N THR A 12 7.99 3.97 -1.88
CA THR A 12 7.97 5.32 -2.47
C THR A 12 6.55 5.82 -2.69
N SER A 13 6.31 7.10 -2.42
CA SER A 13 5.01 7.72 -2.66
C SER A 13 5.08 9.24 -2.75
N GLY A 14 4.21 9.84 -3.57
CA GLY A 14 3.96 11.27 -3.55
C GLY A 14 3.49 11.71 -2.17
N THR A 15 4.18 12.68 -1.58
CA THR A 15 3.81 13.22 -0.26
C THR A 15 3.30 14.63 -0.43
N PRO A 16 1.99 14.89 -0.20
CA PRO A 16 1.46 16.25 -0.29
C PRO A 16 2.06 17.10 0.84
N ARG A 17 2.33 18.36 0.54
CA ARG A 17 2.84 19.36 1.47
C ARG A 17 1.93 20.59 1.46
N PRO A 18 1.83 21.32 2.58
CA PRO A 18 1.18 22.62 2.58
C PRO A 18 1.84 23.53 1.53
N THR A 19 1.03 24.19 0.69
CA THR A 19 1.54 25.13 -0.33
C THR A 19 1.90 26.50 0.26
N GLY A 20 1.48 26.76 1.51
CA GLY A 20 1.51 28.08 2.14
C GLY A 20 0.19 28.85 1.95
N GLU A 21 -0.69 28.40 1.05
CA GLU A 21 -2.01 29.00 0.85
C GLU A 21 -3.05 28.45 1.85
N MET A 22 -4.04 29.29 2.15
CA MET A 22 -5.16 28.95 3.02
C MET A 22 -6.47 29.14 2.25
N LYS A 23 -7.37 28.16 2.35
CA LYS A 23 -8.74 28.24 1.81
C LYS A 23 -9.73 27.87 2.91
N ASP A 24 -10.66 28.78 3.21
CA ASP A 24 -11.66 28.62 4.28
C ASP A 24 -11.04 28.24 5.64
N GLY A 25 -9.89 28.84 5.97
CA GLY A 25 -9.14 28.56 7.20
C GLY A 25 -8.41 27.22 7.23
N ARG A 26 -8.38 26.48 6.12
CA ARG A 26 -7.66 25.20 5.99
C ARG A 26 -6.45 25.34 5.06
N PRO A 27 -5.30 24.71 5.37
CA PRO A 27 -4.17 24.69 4.46
C PRO A 27 -4.51 24.01 3.15
N VAL A 28 -4.10 24.61 2.03
CA VAL A 28 -4.12 23.95 0.73
C VAL A 28 -2.89 23.05 0.63
N PHE A 29 -3.11 21.81 0.21
CA PHE A 29 -2.04 20.84 0.01
C PHE A 29 -1.78 20.64 -1.48
N GLY A 30 -0.50 20.55 -1.84
CA GLY A 30 -0.03 20.24 -3.19
C GLY A 30 1.18 19.34 -3.15
N PHE A 31 1.58 18.82 -4.32
CA PHE A 31 2.82 18.07 -4.44
C PHE A 31 3.95 19.01 -4.87
N PRO A 32 5.19 18.78 -4.37
CA PRO A 32 6.35 19.49 -4.89
C PRO A 32 6.56 19.14 -6.37
N GLU A 33 7.33 19.96 -7.09
CA GLU A 33 7.67 19.69 -8.49
C GLU A 33 8.28 18.29 -8.66
N GLY A 34 7.75 17.52 -9.61
CA GLY A 34 8.12 16.11 -9.84
C GLY A 34 7.61 15.13 -8.77
N GLY A 35 6.89 15.60 -7.75
CA GLY A 35 6.35 14.82 -6.65
C GLY A 35 4.90 14.37 -6.82
N ASP A 36 4.28 14.65 -7.97
CA ASP A 36 2.90 14.26 -8.25
C ASP A 36 2.74 12.72 -8.23
N PRO A 37 1.57 12.21 -7.78
CA PRO A 37 1.36 10.77 -7.71
C PRO A 37 1.47 10.03 -9.04
N GLU A 38 1.10 10.65 -10.17
CA GLU A 38 1.31 10.05 -11.49
C GLU A 38 2.80 9.78 -11.75
N ILE A 39 3.67 10.72 -11.34
CA ILE A 39 5.11 10.62 -11.53
C ILE A 39 5.71 9.62 -10.55
N VAL A 40 5.38 9.73 -9.26
CA VAL A 40 6.03 8.93 -8.21
C VAL A 40 5.37 7.57 -8.04
N ASP A 41 4.06 7.54 -7.83
CA ASP A 41 3.31 6.34 -7.48
C ASP A 41 2.98 5.48 -8.70
N TRP A 42 2.90 6.05 -9.91
CA TRP A 42 2.76 5.28 -11.15
C TRP A 42 4.08 5.13 -11.90
N ILE A 43 4.60 6.18 -12.54
CA ILE A 43 5.78 6.09 -13.42
C ILE A 43 7.02 5.58 -12.66
N GLY A 44 7.26 6.12 -11.46
CA GLY A 44 8.39 5.75 -10.61
C GLY A 44 8.30 4.31 -10.10
N GLN A 45 7.11 3.87 -9.67
CA GLN A 45 6.93 2.48 -9.25
C GLN A 45 6.98 1.52 -10.44
N LYS A 46 6.43 1.88 -11.59
CA LYS A 46 6.55 1.11 -12.84
C LYS A 46 8.02 0.87 -13.20
N ALA A 47 8.86 1.90 -13.15
CA ALA A 47 10.28 1.76 -13.44
C ALA A 47 11.00 0.82 -12.45
N GLN A 48 10.63 0.87 -11.16
CA GLN A 48 11.13 -0.07 -10.14
C GLN A 48 10.68 -1.52 -10.44
N ILE A 49 9.41 -1.71 -10.80
CA ILE A 49 8.84 -3.02 -11.18
C ILE A 49 9.52 -3.56 -12.45
N ASP A 50 9.71 -2.74 -13.48
CA ASP A 50 10.37 -3.12 -14.73
C ASP A 50 11.80 -3.59 -14.47
N THR A 51 12.55 -2.86 -13.62
CA THR A 51 13.94 -3.21 -13.27
C THR A 51 14.07 -4.64 -12.75
N VAL A 52 13.12 -5.08 -11.90
CA VAL A 52 13.13 -6.44 -11.36
C VAL A 52 12.49 -7.41 -12.33
N SER A 53 11.33 -7.10 -12.92
CA SER A 53 10.56 -8.03 -13.75
C SER A 53 11.23 -8.37 -15.09
N GLU A 54 11.97 -7.44 -15.69
CA GLU A 54 12.68 -7.66 -16.95
C GLU A 54 14.03 -8.37 -16.78
N THR A 55 14.47 -8.58 -15.53
CA THR A 55 15.67 -9.36 -15.24
C THR A 55 15.41 -10.85 -15.46
N THR A 56 16.09 -11.46 -16.42
CA THR A 56 16.03 -12.92 -16.63
C THR A 56 16.69 -13.65 -15.47
N SER A 57 15.91 -14.38 -14.67
CA SER A 57 16.41 -15.20 -13.57
C SER A 57 15.61 -16.49 -13.45
N SER A 58 16.30 -17.60 -13.17
CA SER A 58 15.66 -18.86 -12.76
C SER A 58 15.31 -18.90 -11.27
N ALA A 59 15.77 -17.92 -10.49
CA ALA A 59 15.44 -17.79 -9.08
C ALA A 59 14.14 -17.00 -8.90
N VAL A 60 13.42 -17.32 -7.82
CA VAL A 60 12.25 -16.55 -7.41
C VAL A 60 12.68 -15.14 -7.03
N ARG A 61 12.04 -14.14 -7.63
CA ARG A 61 12.15 -12.72 -7.30
C ARG A 61 10.86 -12.28 -6.62
N HIS A 62 10.95 -11.41 -5.63
CA HIS A 62 9.78 -10.97 -4.87
C HIS A 62 9.71 -9.45 -4.76
N ILE A 63 8.63 -8.83 -5.25
CA ILE A 63 8.39 -7.39 -5.09
C ILE A 63 7.36 -7.18 -3.98
N VAL A 64 7.73 -6.47 -2.93
CA VAL A 64 6.85 -6.13 -1.80
C VAL A 64 6.54 -4.63 -1.83
N VAL A 65 5.26 -4.27 -1.92
CA VAL A 65 4.82 -2.88 -2.09
C VAL A 65 4.07 -2.38 -0.86
N CYS A 66 4.48 -1.23 -0.32
CA CYS A 66 3.69 -0.45 0.62
C CYS A 66 2.74 0.46 -0.15
N SER A 67 1.47 0.07 -0.25
CA SER A 67 0.42 0.88 -0.85
C SER A 67 -0.37 1.65 0.20
N SER A 68 -1.71 1.67 0.13
CA SER A 68 -2.62 2.32 1.05
C SER A 68 -4.00 1.69 0.95
N MET A 69 -4.68 1.55 2.10
CA MET A 69 -6.14 1.36 2.10
C MET A 69 -6.83 2.56 1.43
N GLY A 70 -8.07 2.35 0.99
CA GLY A 70 -8.98 3.30 0.40
C GLY A 70 -9.14 3.15 -1.11
N GLY A 71 -8.39 2.25 -1.74
CA GLY A 71 -8.33 2.07 -3.20
C GLY A 71 -9.63 1.56 -3.83
N THR A 72 -10.55 1.01 -3.04
CA THR A 72 -11.88 0.58 -3.52
C THR A 72 -12.87 1.73 -3.67
N ASP A 73 -12.60 2.91 -3.07
CA ASP A 73 -13.43 4.10 -3.19
C ASP A 73 -12.74 5.19 -4.06
N PRO A 74 -13.18 5.41 -5.31
CA PRO A 74 -12.60 6.46 -6.16
C PRO A 74 -12.83 7.87 -5.61
N ASN A 75 -13.85 8.06 -4.76
CA ASN A 75 -14.17 9.35 -4.15
C ASN A 75 -13.49 9.54 -2.79
N ASN A 76 -12.57 8.65 -2.42
CA ASN A 76 -11.84 8.75 -1.17
C ASN A 76 -11.16 10.12 -1.03
N PRO A 77 -11.28 10.81 0.12
CA PRO A 77 -10.72 12.15 0.31
C PRO A 77 -9.22 12.27 0.00
N LEU A 78 -8.43 11.20 0.14
CA LEU A 78 -7.00 11.21 -0.20
C LEU A 78 -6.75 11.54 -1.68
N ASN A 79 -7.69 11.21 -2.58
CA ASN A 79 -7.58 11.52 -4.00
C ASN A 79 -7.75 13.01 -4.33
N SER A 80 -8.20 13.83 -3.37
CA SER A 80 -8.39 15.27 -3.54
C SER A 80 -7.14 16.09 -3.28
N PHE A 81 -6.15 15.56 -2.55
CA PHE A 81 -4.93 16.30 -2.23
C PHE A 81 -4.15 16.64 -3.50
N GLY A 82 -3.76 17.91 -3.67
CA GLY A 82 -3.01 18.38 -4.82
C GLY A 82 -3.77 18.36 -6.16
N ARG A 83 -5.08 18.03 -6.15
CA ARG A 83 -5.92 18.07 -7.35
C ARG A 83 -6.17 19.51 -7.78
N LYS A 84 -6.00 19.78 -9.07
CA LYS A 84 -6.23 21.07 -9.72
C LYS A 84 -7.16 20.88 -10.90
N THR A 85 -8.14 21.76 -11.04
CA THR A 85 -9.02 21.79 -12.21
C THR A 85 -8.67 23.01 -13.05
N ASP A 86 -8.33 22.77 -14.30
CA ASP A 86 -8.12 23.83 -15.27
C ASP A 86 -9.45 24.57 -15.51
N PRO A 87 -9.53 25.89 -15.30
CA PRO A 87 -10.79 26.63 -15.34
C PRO A 87 -11.35 26.79 -16.75
N GLU A 88 -10.54 26.64 -17.80
CA GLU A 88 -10.97 26.82 -19.19
C GLU A 88 -11.42 25.50 -19.81
N THR A 89 -10.69 24.43 -19.53
CA THR A 89 -10.90 23.10 -20.13
C THR A 89 -11.66 22.13 -19.22
N GLY A 90 -11.76 22.44 -17.92
CA GLY A 90 -12.28 21.53 -16.91
C GLY A 90 -11.38 20.32 -16.64
N LYS A 91 -10.17 20.27 -17.23
CA LYS A 91 -9.25 19.14 -17.08
C LYS A 91 -8.70 19.09 -15.66
N GLU A 92 -8.89 17.96 -14.99
CA GLU A 92 -8.27 17.70 -13.69
C GLU A 92 -6.83 17.20 -13.87
N THR A 93 -5.92 17.73 -13.05
CA THR A 93 -4.49 17.33 -12.97
C THR A 93 -4.09 17.24 -11.50
N GLY A 94 -3.05 16.44 -11.20
CA GLY A 94 -2.62 16.19 -9.82
C GLY A 94 -3.62 15.37 -9.00
N GLY A 95 -3.21 14.97 -7.80
CA GLY A 95 -4.03 14.14 -6.90
C GLY A 95 -4.22 12.70 -7.40
N ASN A 96 -5.38 12.11 -7.07
CA ASN A 96 -5.74 10.72 -7.40
C ASN A 96 -4.71 9.67 -6.94
N ILE A 97 -4.04 9.93 -5.82
CA ILE A 97 -2.93 9.12 -5.33
C ILE A 97 -3.29 7.63 -5.18
N LEU A 98 -4.49 7.32 -4.66
CA LEU A 98 -4.91 5.92 -4.48
C LEU A 98 -5.16 5.23 -5.82
N MET A 99 -5.65 5.97 -6.82
CA MET A 99 -5.88 5.43 -8.16
C MET A 99 -4.56 5.15 -8.88
N TRP A 100 -3.55 6.01 -8.71
CA TRP A 100 -2.20 5.80 -9.27
C TRP A 100 -1.47 4.64 -8.60
N LYS A 101 -1.55 4.52 -7.26
CA LYS A 101 -1.05 3.34 -6.54
C LYS A 101 -1.72 2.05 -7.02
N ARG A 102 -3.06 2.05 -7.13
CA ARG A 102 -3.82 0.91 -7.64
C ARG A 102 -3.45 0.53 -9.08
N LYS A 103 -3.06 1.50 -9.91
CA LYS A 103 -2.53 1.25 -11.25
C LYS A 103 -1.19 0.52 -11.21
N SER A 104 -0.27 0.94 -10.35
CA SER A 104 1.01 0.24 -10.13
C SER A 104 0.84 -1.17 -9.57
N GLU A 105 -0.09 -1.34 -8.65
CA GLU A 105 -0.45 -2.65 -8.10
C GLU A 105 -0.93 -3.60 -9.20
N LYS A 106 -1.90 -3.19 -10.02
CA LYS A 106 -2.38 -3.98 -11.16
C LYS A 106 -1.26 -4.35 -12.11
N TYR A 107 -0.39 -3.38 -12.42
CA TYR A 107 0.75 -3.62 -13.29
C TYR A 107 1.72 -4.67 -12.73
N LEU A 108 1.98 -4.64 -11.42
CA LEU A 108 2.81 -5.64 -10.76
C LEU A 108 2.16 -7.04 -10.82
N ILE A 109 0.85 -7.12 -10.61
CA ILE A 109 0.08 -8.37 -10.71
C ILE A 109 0.18 -8.94 -12.13
N GLU A 110 -0.08 -8.12 -13.16
CA GLU A 110 0.03 -8.52 -14.57
C GLU A 110 1.44 -9.04 -14.91
N LYS A 111 2.49 -8.39 -14.40
CA LYS A 111 3.88 -8.86 -14.58
C LYS A 111 4.12 -10.22 -13.92
N SER A 112 3.62 -10.43 -12.71
CA SER A 112 3.74 -11.70 -11.98
C SER A 112 2.93 -12.83 -12.63
N GLU A 113 1.78 -12.54 -13.24
CA GLU A 113 1.01 -13.54 -13.99
C GLU A 113 1.76 -14.02 -15.24
N SER A 114 2.56 -13.14 -15.86
CA SER A 114 3.38 -13.48 -17.03
C SER A 114 4.70 -14.20 -16.71
N ASP A 115 5.08 -14.26 -15.43
CA ASP A 115 6.35 -14.84 -14.96
C ASP A 115 6.17 -15.53 -13.60
N SER A 116 6.12 -16.87 -13.63
CA SER A 116 5.88 -17.67 -12.42
C SER A 116 6.97 -17.54 -11.35
N ASN A 117 8.16 -17.07 -11.72
CA ASN A 117 9.28 -16.80 -10.81
C ASN A 117 9.22 -15.38 -10.22
N LEU A 118 8.34 -14.50 -10.69
CA LEU A 118 8.11 -13.20 -10.09
C LEU A 118 6.90 -13.27 -9.15
N LYS A 119 7.12 -13.04 -7.85
CA LYS A 119 6.07 -12.95 -6.85
C LYS A 119 5.84 -11.50 -6.44
N TYR A 120 4.63 -11.20 -5.99
CA TYR A 120 4.32 -9.92 -5.37
C TYR A 120 3.76 -10.08 -3.96
N THR A 121 3.92 -9.06 -3.13
CA THR A 121 3.08 -8.84 -1.95
C THR A 121 2.69 -7.37 -1.92
N ILE A 122 1.40 -7.08 -1.86
CA ILE A 122 0.90 -5.71 -1.76
C ILE A 122 0.27 -5.54 -0.39
N VAL A 123 0.83 -4.62 0.40
CA VAL A 123 0.32 -4.28 1.72
C VAL A 123 -0.39 -2.94 1.61
N HIS A 124 -1.68 -2.89 1.94
CA HIS A 124 -2.48 -1.67 2.02
C HIS A 124 -2.59 -1.25 3.49
N PRO A 125 -1.65 -0.47 4.04
CA PRO A 125 -1.77 0.01 5.41
C PRO A 125 -2.94 0.99 5.55
N GLY A 126 -3.56 0.97 6.73
CA GLY A 126 -4.39 2.06 7.20
C GLY A 126 -3.58 3.34 7.48
N GLY A 127 -4.19 4.30 8.17
CA GLY A 127 -3.53 5.55 8.54
C GLY A 127 -2.24 5.32 9.34
N LEU A 128 -1.11 5.77 8.80
CA LEU A 128 0.21 5.56 9.39
C LEU A 128 0.46 6.44 10.61
N ILE A 129 0.74 5.83 11.76
CA ILE A 129 1.08 6.52 13.02
C ILE A 129 2.56 6.34 13.38
N ASN A 130 3.13 7.31 14.11
CA ASN A 130 4.51 7.31 14.60
C ASN A 130 4.56 6.80 16.05
N GLU A 131 4.05 5.60 16.25
CA GLU A 131 4.10 4.91 17.54
C GLU A 131 5.01 3.68 17.46
N PRO A 132 5.51 3.15 18.59
CA PRO A 132 6.35 1.97 18.58
C PRO A 132 5.62 0.74 18.02
N GLY A 133 6.28 -0.01 17.12
CA GLY A 133 5.80 -1.31 16.65
C GLY A 133 5.93 -2.43 17.69
N ASN A 134 5.43 -3.62 17.36
CA ASN A 134 5.46 -4.82 18.21
C ASN A 134 4.78 -4.64 19.58
N LYS A 135 3.74 -3.81 19.63
CA LYS A 135 2.93 -3.56 20.84
C LYS A 135 1.45 -3.88 20.66
N ARG A 136 1.05 -4.32 19.47
CA ARG A 136 -0.34 -4.37 19.03
C ARG A 136 -0.63 -5.71 18.37
N LYS A 137 -1.89 -6.14 18.44
CA LYS A 137 -2.42 -7.18 17.56
C LYS A 137 -2.69 -6.56 16.21
N LEU A 138 -2.08 -7.12 15.17
CA LEU A 138 -2.31 -6.72 13.79
C LEU A 138 -3.62 -7.34 13.27
N ILE A 139 -4.29 -6.59 12.40
CA ILE A 139 -5.52 -6.96 11.74
C ILE A 139 -5.23 -6.95 10.24
N VAL A 140 -5.48 -8.08 9.58
CA VAL A 140 -5.42 -8.17 8.12
C VAL A 140 -6.83 -8.29 7.56
N GLY A 141 -7.07 -7.64 6.42
CA GLY A 141 -8.33 -7.69 5.70
C GLY A 141 -8.14 -7.54 4.21
N VAL A 142 -9.24 -7.39 3.48
CA VAL A 142 -9.23 -7.04 2.04
C VAL A 142 -10.37 -6.08 1.75
N ASP A 143 -10.27 -5.40 0.62
CA ASP A 143 -11.33 -4.60 0.00
C ASP A 143 -11.84 -3.43 0.86
N ASP A 144 -10.97 -2.88 1.71
CA ASP A 144 -11.31 -1.83 2.67
C ASP A 144 -12.41 -2.24 3.67
N ASP A 145 -12.72 -3.54 3.77
CA ASP A 145 -13.75 -4.07 4.66
C ASP A 145 -13.24 -4.08 6.10
N ARG A 146 -13.63 -3.05 6.84
CA ARG A 146 -13.19 -2.89 8.22
C ARG A 146 -13.95 -3.76 9.19
N VAL A 147 -15.24 -3.98 8.91
CA VAL A 147 -16.21 -4.56 9.85
C VAL A 147 -16.04 -6.07 9.89
N THR A 148 -15.95 -6.74 8.75
CA THR A 148 -15.77 -8.20 8.69
C THR A 148 -14.45 -8.62 9.34
N TYR A 149 -13.37 -7.88 9.07
CA TYR A 149 -12.02 -8.29 9.50
C TYR A 149 -11.62 -7.78 10.90
N GLY A 150 -12.31 -6.78 11.46
CA GLY A 150 -11.94 -6.27 12.77
C GLY A 150 -13.07 -5.69 13.63
N GLY A 151 -14.32 -5.92 13.28
CA GLY A 151 -15.51 -5.51 14.02
C GLY A 151 -15.95 -4.06 13.76
N GLU A 152 -17.09 -3.68 14.36
CA GLU A 152 -17.66 -2.33 14.24
C GLU A 152 -16.68 -1.23 14.68
N ASP A 153 -15.96 -1.48 15.78
CA ASP A 153 -14.98 -0.54 16.36
C ASP A 153 -13.56 -0.74 15.81
N SER A 154 -13.43 -1.37 14.64
CA SER A 154 -12.12 -1.70 14.11
C SER A 154 -11.27 -0.44 13.91
N PRO A 155 -9.99 -0.42 14.32
CA PRO A 155 -9.11 0.73 14.15
C PRO A 155 -8.93 1.11 12.67
N ARG A 156 -8.45 2.33 12.41
CA ARG A 156 -8.14 2.83 11.05
C ARG A 156 -6.65 2.92 10.78
N THR A 157 -5.82 2.62 11.77
CA THR A 157 -4.42 3.02 11.81
C THR A 157 -3.50 1.83 12.00
N VAL A 158 -2.22 2.02 11.70
CA VAL A 158 -1.15 1.06 11.96
C VAL A 158 0.18 1.82 12.15
N PRO A 159 1.02 1.45 13.12
CA PRO A 159 2.36 2.00 13.25
C PRO A 159 3.23 1.75 12.01
N ARG A 160 4.04 2.73 11.62
CA ARG A 160 5.02 2.57 10.52
C ARG A 160 5.95 1.38 10.74
N ASP A 161 6.36 1.17 11.99
CA ASP A 161 7.22 0.04 12.39
C ASP A 161 6.55 -1.32 12.15
N ASP A 162 5.25 -1.43 12.40
CA ASP A 162 4.49 -2.68 12.18
C ASP A 162 4.31 -2.96 10.68
N VAL A 163 4.11 -1.91 9.86
CA VAL A 163 4.10 -2.05 8.39
C VAL A 163 5.45 -2.55 7.90
N ALA A 164 6.55 -1.93 8.35
CA ALA A 164 7.90 -2.33 7.99
C ALA A 164 8.20 -3.79 8.42
N ARG A 165 7.72 -4.19 9.59
CA ARG A 165 7.82 -5.57 10.08
C ARG A 165 7.11 -6.55 9.16
N VAL A 166 5.85 -6.29 8.79
CA VAL A 166 5.08 -7.16 7.88
C VAL A 166 5.73 -7.25 6.50
N MET A 167 6.22 -6.12 5.96
CA MET A 167 6.91 -6.13 4.67
C MET A 167 8.22 -6.95 4.71
N MET A 168 8.98 -6.86 5.80
CA MET A 168 10.20 -7.66 5.98
C MET A 168 9.87 -9.16 6.08
N GLU A 169 8.79 -9.52 6.77
CA GLU A 169 8.33 -10.90 6.84
C GLU A 169 7.81 -11.41 5.49
N ALA A 170 7.20 -10.54 4.67
CA ALA A 170 6.84 -10.88 3.30
C ALA A 170 8.07 -11.22 2.45
N CYS A 171 9.14 -10.42 2.53
CA CYS A 171 10.40 -10.72 1.80
C CYS A 171 11.03 -12.05 2.19
N ARG A 172 10.87 -12.49 3.45
CA ARG A 172 11.50 -13.71 3.97
C ARG A 172 10.70 -14.97 3.71
N ASN A 173 9.39 -14.84 3.53
CA ASN A 173 8.45 -15.96 3.48
C ASN A 173 7.57 -15.85 2.23
N PRO A 174 8.14 -15.92 1.00
CA PRO A 174 7.37 -15.84 -0.25
C PRO A 174 6.33 -16.96 -0.39
N GLU A 175 6.47 -18.08 0.31
CA GLU A 175 5.45 -19.13 0.36
C GLU A 175 4.16 -18.71 1.09
N ALA A 176 4.26 -17.83 2.09
CA ALA A 176 3.11 -17.35 2.85
C ALA A 176 2.53 -16.04 2.28
N TYR A 177 3.40 -15.18 1.75
CA TYR A 177 3.05 -13.82 1.30
C TYR A 177 3.07 -13.63 -0.22
N GLY A 178 3.64 -14.56 -0.98
CA GLY A 178 3.74 -14.45 -2.42
C GLY A 178 2.38 -14.51 -3.09
N ASN A 179 2.19 -13.59 -4.05
CA ASN A 179 0.96 -13.37 -4.77
C ASN A 179 -0.23 -12.99 -3.86
N ARG A 180 0.06 -12.22 -2.81
CA ARG A 180 -0.95 -11.75 -1.84
C ARG A 180 -1.13 -10.23 -1.90
N SER A 181 -2.36 -9.77 -1.69
CA SER A 181 -2.73 -8.35 -1.65
C SER A 181 -3.77 -8.09 -0.56
N PHE A 182 -3.42 -7.33 0.48
CA PHE A 182 -4.23 -7.24 1.70
C PHE A 182 -4.09 -5.92 2.46
N ASP A 183 -5.15 -5.59 3.21
CA ASP A 183 -5.22 -4.46 4.14
C ASP A 183 -4.51 -4.77 5.45
N LEU A 184 -3.85 -3.77 6.03
CA LEU A 184 -3.15 -3.90 7.31
C LEU A 184 -3.50 -2.77 8.27
N ARG A 185 -3.99 -3.16 9.44
CA ARG A 185 -4.35 -2.26 10.55
C ARG A 185 -3.85 -2.84 11.87
N ALA A 186 -3.91 -2.07 12.96
CA ALA A 186 -3.49 -2.54 14.27
C ALA A 186 -4.46 -2.07 15.36
N HIS A 187 -4.81 -2.96 16.29
CA HIS A 187 -5.49 -2.58 17.52
C HIS A 187 -4.68 -1.57 18.33
N GLU A 188 -5.33 -0.88 19.28
CA GLU A 188 -4.60 -0.12 20.31
C GLU A 188 -3.71 -1.04 21.15
N PRO A 189 -2.57 -0.55 21.67
CA PRO A 189 -1.75 -1.31 22.58
C PRO A 189 -2.58 -1.64 23.81
N THR A 190 -2.40 -2.85 24.32
CA THR A 190 -3.04 -3.30 25.56
C THR A 190 -1.96 -3.61 26.58
N ASP A 191 -2.12 -3.06 27.78
CA ASP A 191 -1.19 -3.25 28.89
C ASP A 191 -1.54 -4.51 29.71
N GLY A 192 -0.53 -5.09 30.38
CA GLY A 192 -0.68 -6.20 31.32
C GLY A 192 -0.73 -7.59 30.68
N GLU A 193 -1.12 -8.61 31.46
CA GLU A 193 -1.14 -10.03 31.06
C GLU A 193 -2.07 -10.34 29.87
N LYS A 194 -2.92 -9.40 29.47
CA LYS A 194 -3.83 -9.51 28.32
C LYS A 194 -3.27 -8.89 27.04
N SER A 195 -2.02 -8.43 27.02
CA SER A 195 -1.40 -7.86 25.83
C SER A 195 -1.35 -8.90 24.71
N VAL A 196 -2.16 -8.71 23.67
CA VAL A 196 -2.12 -9.54 22.47
C VAL A 196 -1.27 -8.82 21.44
N VAL A 197 -0.08 -9.35 21.18
CA VAL A 197 0.85 -8.84 20.18
C VAL A 197 1.00 -9.90 19.09
N SER A 198 0.93 -9.47 17.82
CA SER A 198 1.20 -10.38 16.71
C SER A 198 2.69 -10.74 16.70
N THR A 199 2.99 -12.03 16.79
CA THR A 199 4.36 -12.56 16.89
C THR A 199 4.62 -13.68 15.89
N ASP A 200 3.60 -14.46 15.55
CA ASP A 200 3.65 -15.44 14.46
C ASP A 200 3.21 -14.79 13.15
N PHE A 201 4.19 -14.45 12.31
CA PHE A 201 3.96 -13.86 11.00
C PHE A 201 3.78 -14.93 9.91
N SER A 202 4.05 -16.21 10.19
CA SER A 202 3.87 -17.28 9.20
C SER A 202 2.40 -17.57 8.91
N THR A 203 1.54 -17.36 9.92
CA THR A 203 0.09 -17.59 9.85
C THR A 203 -0.72 -16.29 9.84
N LEU A 204 -0.08 -15.12 9.69
CA LEU A 204 -0.75 -13.82 9.81
C LEU A 204 -1.92 -13.67 8.82
N LEU A 205 -1.76 -14.22 7.62
CA LEU A 205 -2.74 -14.11 6.53
C LEU A 205 -3.80 -15.23 6.54
N ASP A 206 -3.73 -16.19 7.47
CA ASP A 206 -4.63 -17.35 7.49
C ASP A 206 -6.10 -16.94 7.65
N SER A 207 -6.36 -15.88 8.42
CA SER A 207 -7.71 -15.36 8.63
C SER A 207 -8.38 -14.85 7.34
N LEU A 208 -7.59 -14.58 6.29
CA LEU A 208 -8.13 -14.18 4.98
C LEU A 208 -8.71 -15.37 4.21
N ASN A 209 -8.42 -16.62 4.61
CA ASN A 209 -8.89 -17.83 3.94
C ASN A 209 -8.62 -17.83 2.42
N GLY A 210 -7.44 -17.36 2.02
CA GLY A 210 -7.02 -17.26 0.62
C GLY A 210 -7.66 -16.10 -0.17
N LYS A 211 -8.37 -15.18 0.48
CA LYS A 211 -8.82 -13.94 -0.16
C LYS A 211 -7.66 -12.96 -0.30
N ASP A 212 -7.75 -12.16 -1.36
CA ASP A 212 -6.90 -11.03 -1.69
C ASP A 212 -7.78 -9.86 -2.16
N CYS A 213 -7.22 -8.66 -2.24
CA CYS A 213 -7.95 -7.49 -2.74
C CYS A 213 -8.53 -7.75 -4.14
N ASP A 214 -9.82 -7.50 -4.27
CA ASP A 214 -10.56 -7.56 -5.52
C ASP A 214 -10.27 -6.31 -6.36
N TYR A 215 -9.45 -6.49 -7.40
CA TYR A 215 -9.07 -5.44 -8.35
C TYR A 215 -10.17 -5.05 -9.36
N SER A 216 -11.32 -5.72 -9.33
CA SER A 216 -12.54 -5.31 -10.02
C SER A 216 -13.31 -4.21 -9.28
N LEU A 217 -13.08 -4.05 -7.97
CA LEU A 217 -13.64 -2.97 -7.16
C LEU A 217 -12.90 -1.64 -7.42
N GLY A 218 -13.58 -0.53 -7.12
CA GLY A 218 -13.06 0.83 -7.30
C GLY A 218 -12.86 1.24 -8.76
N LYS A 219 -11.96 2.21 -9.00
CA LYS A 219 -11.55 2.63 -10.34
C LYS A 219 -10.03 2.79 -10.41
N SER A 220 -9.43 2.39 -11.53
CA SER A 220 -8.03 2.67 -11.86
C SER A 220 -7.95 3.76 -12.94
N MET A 221 -6.82 4.48 -12.96
CA MET A 221 -6.47 5.47 -14.00
C MET A 221 -6.06 4.82 -15.31
#